data_AF-H2BXL3-F1
#
_entry.id   AF-H2BXL3-F1
#
_cell.length_a   1.000
_cell.length_b   1.000
_cell.length_c   1.000
_cell.angle_alpha   90.00
_cell.angle_beta   90.00
_cell.angle_gamma   90.00
#
_symmetry.space_group_name_H-M   'P 1'
#
loop_
_entity.id
_entity.type
_entity.pdbx_description
1 polymer ?
#
loop_
_entity_poly.entity_id
_entity_poly.type
_entity_poly.pdbx_seq_one_letter_code
_entity_poly.pdbx_strand_id
1 'polypeptide(L)'
;MENLIKDKEFVRKTIRRISNKPLKKDSHFYGQFKEMKIIDAVNIWEKNQNPKDNKPAIIFLSVVLAANRKYNTHVKPNIDRIIEQYPSLTTFKSLKNLIESKTREEFYDFWGHKNLKKYNTLVNLIEATDQIRLKYNVPDDFKLMQKWAENVDIYDYENDIIGRIKNIAIATIQHLRMDFGINTIKPDQRVIEVLEREFDFKKVNQIRAIKLVEEMANISEITVRNLDLVLVNYGSGYYDNRKYNSQLKLKKEIANKLVNNPRGKPTRH
;
A
#
# COMPACT_ATOMS: atom_id res chain seq x y z
N MET A 1 17.45 -3.23 19.36
CA MET A 1 16.46 -4.00 18.57
C MET A 1 17.13 -5.26 18.09
N GLU A 2 16.53 -6.42 18.32
CA GLU A 2 17.06 -7.72 17.85
C GLU A 2 16.93 -7.80 16.32
N ASN A 3 18.00 -8.16 15.61
CA ASN A 3 17.99 -8.28 14.15
C ASN A 3 17.06 -9.43 13.75
N LEU A 4 16.02 -9.14 12.96
CA LEU A 4 15.10 -10.15 12.44
C LEU A 4 15.75 -10.97 11.31
N ILE A 5 16.80 -10.43 10.67
CA ILE A 5 17.45 -10.99 9.49
C ILE A 5 18.88 -11.42 9.84
N LYS A 6 19.10 -12.73 9.83
CA LYS A 6 20.42 -13.32 10.09
C LYS A 6 21.31 -13.32 8.84
N ASP A 7 20.77 -13.72 7.69
CA ASP A 7 21.51 -13.83 6.43
C ASP A 7 21.40 -12.54 5.59
N LYS A 8 22.27 -11.58 5.89
CA LYS A 8 22.31 -10.29 5.20
C LYS A 8 22.77 -10.42 3.74
N GLU A 9 23.64 -11.39 3.44
CA GLU A 9 24.17 -11.57 2.09
C GLU A 9 23.09 -12.12 1.16
N PHE A 10 22.31 -13.11 1.62
CA PHE A 10 21.14 -13.60 0.91
C PHE A 10 20.15 -12.48 0.60
N VAL A 11 19.84 -11.62 1.59
CA VAL A 11 18.94 -10.48 1.37
C VAL A 11 19.47 -9.54 0.28
N ARG A 12 20.76 -9.17 0.33
CA ARG A 12 21.36 -8.31 -0.71
C ARG A 12 21.30 -8.95 -2.10
N LYS A 13 21.66 -10.23 -2.21
CA LYS A 13 21.63 -10.98 -3.47
C LYS A 13 20.20 -11.05 -4.02
N THR A 14 19.23 -11.34 -3.17
CA THR A 14 17.81 -11.45 -3.56
C THR A 14 17.23 -10.11 -3.97
N ILE A 15 17.45 -9.04 -3.21
CA ILE A 15 17.03 -7.68 -3.58
C ILE A 15 17.65 -7.29 -4.93
N ARG A 16 18.98 -7.44 -5.09
CA ARG A 16 19.65 -7.15 -6.36
C ARG A 16 19.05 -7.93 -7.52
N ARG A 17 18.73 -9.21 -7.33
CA ARG A 17 18.10 -10.05 -8.35
C ARG A 17 16.72 -9.54 -8.74
N ILE A 18 15.82 -9.27 -7.80
CA ILE A 18 14.44 -8.84 -8.10
C ILE A 18 14.41 -7.41 -8.66
N SER A 19 15.25 -6.51 -8.15
CA SER A 19 15.40 -5.13 -8.62
C SER A 19 15.86 -5.04 -10.09
N ASN A 20 16.69 -5.99 -10.55
CA ASN A 20 17.20 -6.03 -11.93
C ASN A 20 16.26 -6.73 -12.92
N LYS A 21 15.10 -7.24 -12.48
CA LYS A 21 14.12 -7.83 -13.39
C LYS A 21 13.41 -6.73 -14.21
N PRO A 22 13.05 -7.00 -15.48
CA PRO A 22 12.21 -6.11 -16.25
C PRO A 22 10.79 -6.07 -15.68
N LEU A 23 10.14 -4.91 -15.75
CA LEU A 23 8.71 -4.78 -15.49
C LEU A 23 7.89 -5.69 -16.43
N LYS A 24 6.82 -6.30 -15.91
CA LYS A 24 5.86 -7.11 -16.67
C LYS A 24 4.56 -6.36 -16.87
N LYS A 25 3.70 -6.80 -17.79
CA LYS A 25 2.41 -6.12 -18.09
C LYS A 25 1.56 -5.81 -16.86
N ASP A 26 1.61 -6.68 -15.85
CA ASP A 26 0.90 -6.53 -14.58
C ASP A 26 1.69 -5.76 -13.50
N SER A 27 2.94 -5.38 -13.76
CA SER A 27 3.72 -4.49 -12.89
C SER A 27 3.08 -3.11 -12.81
N HIS A 28 3.05 -2.53 -11.61
CA HIS A 28 2.46 -1.20 -11.36
C HIS A 28 3.03 -0.11 -12.30
N PHE A 29 4.32 -0.16 -12.58
CA PHE A 29 5.03 0.84 -13.38
C PHE A 29 5.07 0.53 -14.88
N TYR A 30 4.51 -0.59 -15.34
CA TYR A 30 4.61 -0.99 -16.74
C TYR A 30 3.95 -0.01 -17.71
N GLY A 31 2.80 0.56 -17.34
CA GLY A 31 2.08 1.51 -18.20
C GLY A 31 2.97 2.68 -18.66
N GLN A 32 3.81 3.18 -17.73
CA GLN A 32 4.69 4.32 -17.90
C GLN A 32 6.08 3.94 -18.43
N PHE A 33 6.68 2.88 -17.90
CA PHE A 33 8.10 2.55 -18.14
C PHE A 33 8.32 1.29 -18.99
N LYS A 34 7.25 0.64 -19.44
CA LYS A 34 7.28 -0.58 -20.27
C LYS A 34 8.15 -1.66 -19.64
N GLU A 35 9.10 -2.26 -20.37
CA GLU A 35 9.94 -3.38 -19.92
C GLU A 35 11.23 -2.94 -19.21
N MET A 36 11.32 -1.67 -18.81
CA MET A 36 12.45 -1.15 -18.03
C MET A 36 12.71 -2.01 -16.78
N LYS A 37 13.98 -2.08 -16.33
CA LYS A 37 14.29 -2.72 -15.06
C LYS A 37 13.53 -2.03 -13.94
N ILE A 38 13.04 -2.82 -12.98
CA ILE A 38 12.26 -2.31 -11.85
C ILE A 38 13.01 -1.19 -11.14
N ILE A 39 14.30 -1.37 -10.85
CA ILE A 39 15.09 -0.35 -10.14
C ILE A 39 15.27 0.95 -10.94
N ASP A 40 15.46 0.85 -12.25
CA ASP A 40 15.63 2.04 -13.10
C ASP A 40 14.30 2.84 -13.14
N ALA A 41 13.17 2.14 -13.25
CA ALA A 41 11.84 2.76 -13.20
C ALA A 41 11.57 3.43 -11.85
N VAL A 42 11.95 2.78 -10.74
CA VAL A 42 11.83 3.35 -9.39
C VAL A 42 12.68 4.61 -9.25
N ASN A 43 13.94 4.58 -9.67
CA ASN A 43 14.83 5.73 -9.59
C ASN A 43 14.35 6.92 -10.45
N ILE A 44 13.82 6.65 -11.65
CA ILE A 44 13.25 7.71 -12.50
C ILE A 44 11.97 8.27 -11.87
N TRP A 45 11.10 7.40 -11.34
CA TRP A 45 9.89 7.82 -10.67
C TRP A 45 10.18 8.71 -9.46
N GLU A 46 11.14 8.32 -8.62
CA GLU A 46 11.56 9.09 -7.43
C GLU A 46 12.08 10.48 -7.81
N LYS A 47 12.94 10.58 -8.84
CA LYS A 47 13.47 11.87 -9.33
C LYS A 47 12.38 12.78 -9.89
N ASN A 48 11.31 12.21 -10.43
CA ASN A 48 10.20 12.94 -11.03
C ASN A 48 9.06 13.24 -10.06
N GLN A 49 9.15 12.79 -8.80
CA GLN A 49 8.22 13.18 -7.75
C GLN A 49 8.38 14.69 -7.50
N ASN A 50 7.44 15.47 -8.05
CA ASN A 50 7.43 16.91 -7.88
C ASN A 50 6.65 17.25 -6.60
N PRO A 51 7.13 18.14 -5.71
CA PRO A 51 6.36 18.63 -4.56
C PRO A 51 5.01 19.28 -4.92
N LYS A 52 4.74 19.51 -6.22
CA LYS A 52 3.46 19.97 -6.77
C LYS A 52 2.29 18.96 -6.58
N ASP A 53 2.58 17.73 -6.14
CA ASP A 53 1.60 16.72 -5.74
C ASP A 53 1.17 16.83 -4.25
N ASN A 54 1.63 17.86 -3.54
CA ASN A 54 1.14 18.23 -2.20
C ASN A 54 -0.29 18.78 -2.25
N LYS A 55 -1.23 17.95 -2.69
CA LYS A 55 -2.67 18.22 -2.71
C LYS A 55 -3.35 17.29 -1.72
N PRO A 56 -3.33 17.62 -0.40
CA PRO A 56 -3.90 16.77 0.65
C PRO A 56 -5.32 16.26 0.36
N ALA A 57 -6.17 17.07 -0.27
CA ALA A 57 -7.48 16.66 -0.73
C ALA A 57 -7.44 15.46 -1.70
N ILE A 58 -6.56 15.53 -2.70
CA ILE A 58 -6.37 14.48 -3.71
C ILE A 58 -5.76 13.23 -3.08
N ILE A 59 -4.83 13.38 -2.13
CA ILE A 59 -4.25 12.26 -1.38
C ILE A 59 -5.36 11.50 -0.64
N PHE A 60 -6.22 12.18 0.12
CA PHE A 60 -7.33 11.54 0.83
C PHE A 60 -8.28 10.81 -0.13
N LEU A 61 -8.66 11.44 -1.23
CA LEU A 61 -9.49 10.79 -2.26
C LEU A 61 -8.82 9.54 -2.83
N SER A 62 -7.54 9.64 -3.18
CA SER A 62 -6.76 8.56 -3.79
C SER A 62 -6.58 7.38 -2.84
N VAL A 63 -6.15 7.63 -1.60
CA VAL A 63 -5.89 6.58 -0.60
C VAL A 63 -7.17 5.80 -0.27
N VAL A 64 -8.28 6.51 -0.02
CA VAL A 64 -9.56 5.86 0.29
C VAL A 64 -10.08 5.08 -0.92
N LEU A 65 -9.95 5.62 -2.13
CA LEU A 65 -10.35 4.93 -3.35
C LEU A 65 -9.47 3.70 -3.63
N ALA A 66 -8.19 3.75 -3.30
CA ALA A 66 -7.23 2.65 -3.48
C ALA A 66 -7.45 1.45 -2.55
N ALA A 67 -8.14 1.63 -1.42
CA ALA A 67 -8.44 0.51 -0.52
C ALA A 67 -9.16 -0.63 -1.27
N ASN A 68 -8.57 -1.82 -1.26
CA ASN A 68 -9.08 -3.03 -1.94
C ASN A 68 -9.32 -2.88 -3.45
N ARG A 69 -8.51 -2.08 -4.16
CA ARG A 69 -8.63 -1.87 -5.61
C ARG A 69 -7.26 -1.90 -6.31
N LYS A 70 -7.28 -2.26 -7.60
CA LYS A 70 -6.10 -2.11 -8.47
C LYS A 70 -5.94 -0.65 -8.83
N TYR A 71 -4.82 -0.05 -8.44
CA TYR A 71 -4.58 1.39 -8.58
C TYR A 71 -4.71 1.85 -10.04
N ASN A 72 -3.95 1.23 -10.95
CA ASN A 72 -3.84 1.67 -12.34
C ASN A 72 -5.15 1.63 -13.13
N THR A 73 -6.05 0.70 -12.81
CA THR A 73 -7.27 0.49 -13.59
C THR A 73 -8.52 1.09 -12.98
N HIS A 74 -8.56 1.28 -11.65
CA HIS A 74 -9.77 1.74 -10.96
C HIS A 74 -9.58 3.07 -10.21
N VAL A 75 -8.35 3.40 -9.80
CA VAL A 75 -8.07 4.58 -8.97
C VAL A 75 -7.53 5.69 -9.83
N LYS A 76 -6.40 5.45 -10.51
CA LYS A 76 -5.66 6.46 -11.29
C LYS A 76 -6.56 7.18 -12.30
N PRO A 77 -7.41 6.52 -13.11
CA PRO A 77 -8.24 7.23 -14.09
C PRO A 77 -9.23 8.20 -13.44
N ASN A 78 -9.78 7.84 -12.27
CA ASN A 78 -10.71 8.71 -11.54
C ASN A 78 -9.97 9.90 -10.91
N ILE A 79 -8.79 9.66 -10.33
CA ILE A 79 -7.98 10.72 -9.72
C ILE A 79 -7.44 11.69 -10.77
N ASP A 80 -6.94 11.19 -11.90
CA ASP A 80 -6.48 12.03 -13.02
C ASP A 80 -7.63 12.92 -13.52
N ARG A 81 -8.82 12.34 -13.74
CA ARG A 81 -10.02 13.10 -14.14
C ARG A 81 -10.39 14.18 -13.12
N ILE A 82 -10.35 13.86 -11.82
CA ILE A 82 -10.66 14.82 -10.76
C ILE A 82 -9.66 15.97 -10.75
N ILE A 83 -8.35 15.67 -10.89
CA ILE A 83 -7.30 16.69 -10.93
C ILE A 83 -7.50 17.63 -12.13
N GLU A 84 -7.87 17.07 -13.30
CA GLU A 84 -8.11 17.83 -14.52
C GLU A 84 -9.39 18.70 -14.43
N GLN A 85 -10.49 18.13 -13.94
CA GLN A 85 -11.79 18.81 -13.88
C GLN A 85 -11.92 19.78 -12.69
N TYR A 86 -11.15 19.57 -11.61
CA TYR A 86 -11.22 20.33 -10.37
C TYR A 86 -9.81 20.77 -9.92
N PRO A 87 -9.12 21.65 -10.68
CA PRO A 87 -7.74 22.02 -10.41
C PRO A 87 -7.55 22.75 -9.07
N SER A 88 -8.59 23.37 -8.53
CA SER A 88 -8.60 24.06 -7.23
C SER A 88 -8.77 23.12 -6.02
N LEU A 89 -9.11 21.85 -6.23
CA LEU A 89 -9.33 20.86 -5.18
C LEU A 89 -8.00 20.39 -4.60
N THR A 90 -7.46 21.16 -3.67
CA THR A 90 -6.09 20.99 -3.17
C THR A 90 -6.05 20.84 -1.64
N THR A 91 -6.91 21.54 -0.91
CA THR A 91 -6.94 21.61 0.56
C THR A 91 -8.09 20.79 1.16
N PHE A 92 -7.97 20.40 2.43
CA PHE A 92 -9.05 19.76 3.17
C PHE A 92 -10.30 20.63 3.22
N LYS A 93 -10.13 21.95 3.35
CA LYS A 93 -11.25 22.91 3.27
C LYS A 93 -11.97 22.83 1.93
N SER A 94 -11.24 22.81 0.81
CA SER A 94 -11.86 22.69 -0.52
C SER A 94 -12.61 21.36 -0.70
N LEU A 95 -12.09 20.27 -0.15
CA LEU A 95 -12.74 18.96 -0.21
C LEU A 95 -13.98 18.88 0.70
N LYS A 96 -13.91 19.46 1.90
CA LYS A 96 -15.05 19.57 2.82
C LYS A 96 -16.20 20.34 2.17
N ASN A 97 -15.92 21.52 1.63
CA ASN A 97 -16.91 22.33 0.92
C ASN A 97 -17.54 21.57 -0.28
N LEU A 98 -16.73 20.80 -1.02
CA LEU A 98 -17.22 20.00 -2.14
C LEU A 98 -18.19 18.89 -1.68
N ILE A 99 -17.90 18.23 -0.56
CA ILE A 99 -18.76 17.20 0.01
C ILE A 99 -20.06 17.81 0.52
N GLU A 100 -20.00 18.95 1.21
CA GLU A 100 -21.17 19.63 1.80
C GLU A 100 -22.10 20.24 0.74
N SER A 101 -21.56 20.63 -0.42
CA SER A 101 -22.32 21.19 -1.54
C SER A 101 -23.01 20.16 -2.44
N LYS A 102 -22.86 18.87 -2.17
CA LYS A 102 -23.40 17.79 -2.99
C LYS A 102 -24.24 16.83 -2.18
N THR A 103 -25.30 16.32 -2.79
CA THR A 103 -25.90 15.07 -2.32
C THR A 103 -24.88 13.93 -2.45
N ARG A 104 -25.09 12.86 -1.69
CA ARG A 104 -24.20 11.69 -1.74
C ARG A 104 -24.14 11.05 -3.13
N GLU A 105 -25.24 11.07 -3.87
CA GLU A 105 -25.29 10.53 -5.24
C GLU A 105 -24.44 11.37 -6.21
N GLU A 106 -24.60 12.68 -6.17
CA GLU A 106 -23.75 13.60 -6.95
C GLU A 106 -22.27 13.49 -6.58
N PHE A 107 -21.98 13.28 -5.29
CA PHE A 107 -20.60 13.03 -4.85
C PHE A 107 -20.05 11.73 -5.42
N TYR A 108 -20.84 10.66 -5.48
CA TYR A 108 -20.39 9.41 -6.08
C TYR A 108 -20.08 9.55 -7.57
N ASP A 109 -20.89 10.32 -8.30
CA ASP A 109 -20.65 10.58 -9.71
C ASP A 109 -19.40 11.46 -9.91
N PHE A 110 -19.21 12.47 -9.05
CA PHE A 110 -17.95 13.23 -8.97
C PHE A 110 -16.74 12.32 -8.71
N TRP A 111 -16.86 11.41 -7.73
CA TRP A 111 -15.75 10.56 -7.29
C TRP A 111 -15.47 9.40 -8.26
N GLY A 112 -16.46 9.03 -9.09
CA GLY A 112 -16.41 7.88 -9.98
C GLY A 112 -16.55 6.54 -9.23
N HIS A 113 -17.11 6.56 -8.02
CA HIS A 113 -17.23 5.37 -7.17
C HIS A 113 -18.40 5.42 -6.20
N LYS A 114 -19.30 4.43 -6.28
CA LYS A 114 -20.47 4.26 -5.41
C LYS A 114 -20.17 3.29 -4.27
N ASN A 115 -19.67 3.79 -3.14
CA ASN A 115 -19.42 2.97 -1.95
C ASN A 115 -19.58 3.76 -0.65
N LEU A 116 -20.61 3.41 0.12
CA LEU A 116 -20.96 4.08 1.36
C LEU A 116 -19.88 3.98 2.44
N LYS A 117 -19.24 2.82 2.58
CA LYS A 117 -18.19 2.63 3.59
C LYS A 117 -17.01 3.57 3.32
N LYS A 118 -16.58 3.65 2.06
CA LYS A 118 -15.48 4.51 1.64
C LYS A 118 -15.84 5.99 1.74
N TYR A 119 -17.06 6.38 1.36
CA TYR A 119 -17.53 7.75 1.53
C TYR A 119 -17.49 8.18 3.00
N ASN A 120 -18.04 7.36 3.90
CA ASN A 120 -18.00 7.64 5.34
C ASN A 120 -16.56 7.70 5.87
N THR A 121 -15.66 6.81 5.41
CA THR A 121 -14.24 6.87 5.78
C THR A 121 -13.60 8.19 5.32
N LEU A 122 -13.92 8.69 4.13
CA LEU A 122 -13.41 9.98 3.63
C LEU A 122 -13.92 11.16 4.47
N VAL A 123 -15.22 11.19 4.78
CA VAL A 123 -15.81 12.23 5.64
C VAL A 123 -15.14 12.25 7.01
N ASN A 124 -15.04 11.10 7.66
CA ASN A 124 -14.41 10.99 8.98
C ASN A 124 -12.92 11.35 8.95
N LEU A 125 -12.21 11.08 7.85
CA LEU A 125 -10.82 11.51 7.68
C LEU A 125 -10.71 13.03 7.64
N ILE A 126 -11.60 13.71 6.93
CA ILE A 126 -11.62 15.17 6.86
C ILE A 126 -11.92 15.76 8.24
N GLU A 127 -12.92 15.24 8.96
CA GLU A 127 -13.24 15.65 10.33
C GLU A 127 -12.08 15.42 11.30
N ALA A 128 -11.34 14.32 11.14
CA ALA A 128 -10.15 14.05 11.94
C ALA A 128 -9.06 15.13 11.78
N THR A 129 -9.00 15.81 10.63
CA THR A 129 -8.02 16.88 10.41
C THR A 129 -8.22 18.07 11.36
N ASP A 130 -9.45 18.36 11.77
CA ASP A 130 -9.74 19.41 12.74
C ASP A 130 -9.14 19.06 14.12
N GLN A 131 -9.26 17.80 14.55
CA GLN A 131 -8.67 17.33 15.82
C GLN A 131 -7.14 17.28 15.76
N ILE A 132 -6.58 16.84 14.64
CA ILE A 132 -5.12 16.82 14.42
C ILE A 132 -4.58 18.25 14.44
N ARG A 133 -5.31 19.22 13.88
CA ARG A 133 -4.94 20.64 13.90
C ARG A 133 -4.95 21.22 15.30
N LEU A 134 -5.93 20.90 16.11
CA LEU A 134 -5.94 21.29 17.53
C LEU A 134 -4.74 20.71 18.28
N LYS A 135 -4.35 19.47 17.98
CA LYS A 135 -3.22 18.79 18.64
C LYS A 135 -1.85 19.39 18.26
N TYR A 136 -1.61 19.66 16.97
CA TYR A 136 -0.28 20.04 16.48
C TYR A 136 -0.13 21.53 16.14
N ASN A 137 -1.23 22.28 16.05
CA ASN A 137 -1.26 23.71 15.72
C ASN A 137 -0.51 24.06 14.42
N VAL A 138 -0.70 23.24 13.36
CA VAL A 138 -0.10 23.46 12.04
C VAL A 138 -1.17 23.96 11.04
N PRO A 139 -1.03 25.16 10.44
CA PRO A 139 -2.02 25.70 9.50
C PRO A 139 -2.01 25.05 8.10
N ASP A 140 -0.83 24.69 7.59
CA ASP A 140 -0.71 24.08 6.27
C ASP A 140 -1.15 22.61 6.30
N ASP A 141 -2.07 22.22 5.42
CA ASP A 141 -2.68 20.88 5.41
C ASP A 141 -1.67 19.76 5.19
N PHE A 142 -0.70 19.97 4.29
CA PHE A 142 0.29 18.96 3.99
C PHE A 142 1.26 18.79 5.17
N LYS A 143 1.80 19.88 5.70
CA LYS A 143 2.67 19.86 6.89
C LYS A 143 1.94 19.33 8.12
N LEU A 144 0.65 19.61 8.26
CA LEU A 144 -0.18 19.06 9.35
C LEU A 144 -0.18 17.53 9.30
N MET A 145 -0.47 16.97 8.13
CA MET A 145 -0.51 15.52 7.97
C MET A 145 0.88 14.88 7.98
N GLN A 146 1.90 15.55 7.47
CA GLN A 146 3.28 15.13 7.64
C GLN A 146 3.63 15.02 9.14
N LYS A 147 3.26 16.03 9.93
CA LYS A 147 3.48 16.02 11.38
C LYS A 147 2.72 14.88 12.06
N TRP A 148 1.46 14.64 11.69
CA TRP A 148 0.73 13.46 12.17
C TRP A 148 1.45 12.15 11.79
N ALA A 149 1.88 12.02 10.53
CA ALA A 149 2.48 10.81 9.99
C ALA A 149 3.84 10.48 10.63
N GLU A 150 4.60 11.50 11.05
CA GLU A 150 5.83 11.35 11.84
C GLU A 150 5.57 10.81 13.25
N ASN A 151 4.44 11.18 13.86
CA ASN A 151 4.17 10.97 15.28
C ASN A 151 3.19 9.82 15.59
N VAL A 152 2.54 9.25 14.57
CA VAL A 152 1.65 8.10 14.77
C VAL A 152 2.45 6.86 15.20
N ASP A 153 2.05 6.26 16.31
CA ASP A 153 2.57 4.96 16.73
C ASP A 153 1.87 3.86 15.92
N ILE A 154 2.62 3.20 15.03
CA ILE A 154 2.09 2.11 14.21
C ILE A 154 1.76 0.85 15.01
N TYR A 155 2.30 0.69 16.22
CA TYR A 155 2.00 -0.45 17.09
C TYR A 155 0.74 -0.23 17.92
N ASP A 156 0.34 1.02 18.10
CA ASP A 156 -0.87 1.43 18.81
C ASP A 156 -1.80 2.29 17.93
N TYR A 157 -1.76 2.06 16.61
CA TYR A 157 -2.47 2.90 15.66
C TYR A 157 -3.99 2.88 15.90
N GLU A 158 -4.54 1.83 16.48
CA GLU A 158 -5.97 1.70 16.76
C GLU A 158 -6.48 2.76 17.76
N ASN A 159 -5.58 3.31 18.60
CA ASN A 159 -5.87 4.42 19.50
C ASN A 159 -5.55 5.81 18.90
N ASP A 160 -4.94 5.87 17.71
CA ASP A 160 -4.69 7.12 16.99
C ASP A 160 -6.00 7.75 16.45
N ILE A 161 -5.98 9.09 16.29
CA ILE A 161 -7.12 9.87 15.78
C ILE A 161 -7.63 9.32 14.44
N ILE A 162 -6.71 8.95 13.53
CA ILE A 162 -7.05 8.38 12.23
C ILE A 162 -7.29 6.88 12.34
N GLY A 163 -6.48 6.16 13.11
CA GLY A 163 -6.59 4.70 13.16
C GLY A 163 -7.86 4.16 13.82
N ARG A 164 -8.51 4.93 14.70
CA ARG A 164 -9.85 4.60 15.22
C ARG A 164 -11.00 4.78 14.22
N ILE A 165 -10.76 5.39 13.05
CA ILE A 165 -11.79 5.58 12.04
C ILE A 165 -12.17 4.22 11.45
N LYS A 166 -13.47 3.92 11.45
CA LYS A 166 -14.00 2.67 10.89
C LYS A 166 -13.52 2.44 9.45
N ASN A 167 -13.09 1.21 9.18
CA ASN A 167 -12.52 0.74 7.91
C ASN A 167 -11.11 1.28 7.58
N ILE A 168 -10.44 1.98 8.51
CA ILE A 168 -9.00 2.23 8.43
C ILE A 168 -8.28 1.11 9.16
N ALA A 169 -7.29 0.54 8.50
CA ALA A 169 -6.38 -0.46 9.06
C ALA A 169 -4.93 0.02 8.83
N ILE A 170 -3.96 -0.68 9.40
CA ILE A 170 -2.55 -0.31 9.31
C ILE A 170 -2.04 -0.07 7.88
N ALA A 171 -2.53 -0.83 6.88
CA ALA A 171 -2.14 -0.60 5.49
C ALA A 171 -2.62 0.76 4.94
N THR A 172 -3.77 1.26 5.40
CA THR A 172 -4.26 2.59 5.06
C THR A 172 -3.47 3.67 5.79
N ILE A 173 -3.17 3.46 7.08
CA ILE A 173 -2.31 4.37 7.86
C ILE A 173 -0.94 4.53 7.19
N GLN A 174 -0.29 3.43 6.85
CA GLN A 174 1.00 3.46 6.19
C GLN A 174 0.92 4.11 4.79
N HIS A 175 -0.16 3.87 4.03
CA HIS A 175 -0.36 4.53 2.74
C HIS A 175 -0.45 6.06 2.88
N LEU A 176 -1.21 6.55 3.88
CA LEU A 176 -1.25 7.98 4.19
C LEU A 176 0.15 8.49 4.59
N ARG A 177 0.85 7.78 5.48
CA ARG A 177 2.19 8.19 5.92
C ARG A 177 3.15 8.32 4.73
N MET A 178 3.14 7.35 3.81
CA MET A 178 3.96 7.41 2.58
C MET A 178 3.61 8.63 1.71
N ASP A 179 2.32 8.89 1.50
CA ASP A 179 1.85 10.01 0.67
C ASP A 179 2.07 11.39 1.32
N PHE A 180 2.24 11.43 2.65
CA PHE A 180 2.68 12.61 3.40
C PHE A 180 4.19 12.61 3.72
N GLY A 181 4.98 11.86 2.95
CA GLY A 181 6.44 12.00 2.90
C GLY A 181 7.23 11.14 3.88
N ILE A 182 6.61 10.22 4.60
CA ILE A 182 7.33 9.30 5.48
C ILE A 182 7.95 8.17 4.66
N ASN A 183 9.25 7.92 4.89
CA ASN A 183 9.99 6.81 4.30
C ASN A 183 9.63 5.48 4.99
N THR A 184 8.45 4.96 4.67
CA THR A 184 7.88 3.72 5.22
C THR A 184 7.32 2.83 4.10
N ILE A 185 6.80 1.65 4.45
CA ILE A 185 6.15 0.73 3.51
C ILE A 185 4.67 0.57 3.80
N LYS A 186 3.94 0.23 2.74
CA LYS A 186 2.57 -0.24 2.85
C LYS A 186 2.59 -1.78 2.88
N PRO A 187 2.18 -2.42 3.98
CA PRO A 187 2.23 -3.89 4.10
C PRO A 187 1.04 -4.52 3.36
N ASP A 188 1.03 -4.37 2.04
CA ASP A 188 0.01 -4.96 1.18
C ASP A 188 0.31 -6.42 0.84
N GLN A 189 -0.65 -7.07 0.18
CA GLN A 189 -0.56 -8.48 -0.14
C GLN A 189 0.62 -8.81 -1.08
N ARG A 190 1.01 -7.89 -1.99
CA ARG A 190 2.13 -8.14 -2.91
C ARG A 190 3.44 -8.15 -2.15
N VAL A 191 3.64 -7.16 -1.27
CA VAL A 191 4.83 -7.07 -0.41
C VAL A 191 4.96 -8.33 0.44
N ILE A 192 3.88 -8.74 1.11
CA ILE A 192 3.87 -9.95 1.95
C ILE A 192 4.22 -11.20 1.13
N GLU A 193 3.61 -11.39 -0.04
CA GLU A 193 3.92 -12.54 -0.91
C GLU A 193 5.39 -12.60 -1.32
N VAL A 194 6.02 -11.45 -1.60
CA VAL A 194 7.44 -11.41 -1.99
C VAL A 194 8.33 -11.75 -0.80
N LEU A 195 8.03 -11.19 0.38
CA LEU A 195 8.73 -11.52 1.63
C LEU A 195 8.67 -13.02 1.94
N GLU A 196 7.52 -13.65 1.74
CA GLU A 196 7.35 -15.08 1.99
C GLU A 196 8.04 -15.96 0.94
N ARG A 197 8.01 -15.59 -0.34
CA ARG A 197 8.46 -16.47 -1.44
C ARG A 197 9.91 -16.28 -1.84
N GLU A 198 10.41 -15.05 -1.89
CA GLU A 198 11.79 -14.78 -2.31
C GLU A 198 12.76 -14.79 -1.14
N PHE A 199 12.27 -14.50 0.08
CA PHE A 199 13.11 -14.40 1.28
C PHE A 199 12.82 -15.50 2.31
N ASP A 200 11.87 -16.39 2.03
CA ASP A 200 11.45 -17.51 2.88
C ASP A 200 11.01 -17.12 4.31
N PHE A 201 10.62 -15.86 4.52
CA PHE A 201 10.13 -15.42 5.82
C PHE A 201 8.79 -16.09 6.15
N LYS A 202 8.66 -16.61 7.37
CA LYS A 202 7.45 -17.31 7.83
C LYS A 202 6.56 -16.41 8.67
N LYS A 203 5.24 -16.61 8.55
CA LYS A 203 4.21 -15.93 9.36
C LYS A 203 4.34 -14.40 9.28
N VAL A 204 4.40 -13.88 8.05
CA VAL A 204 4.57 -12.44 7.80
C VAL A 204 3.22 -11.75 7.94
N ASN A 205 2.94 -11.19 9.12
CA ASN A 205 1.83 -10.26 9.31
C ASN A 205 2.25 -8.82 8.93
N GLN A 206 1.31 -7.88 8.91
CA GLN A 206 1.55 -6.52 8.44
C GLN A 206 2.61 -5.76 9.25
N ILE A 207 2.59 -5.88 10.58
CA ILE A 207 3.59 -5.29 11.47
C ILE A 207 4.98 -5.89 11.21
N ARG A 208 5.05 -7.22 11.06
CA ARG A 208 6.30 -7.91 10.77
C ARG A 208 6.84 -7.55 9.40
N ALA A 209 5.97 -7.37 8.40
CA ALA A 209 6.36 -6.91 7.07
C ALA A 209 7.04 -5.53 7.14
N ILE A 210 6.48 -4.59 7.90
CA ILE A 210 7.08 -3.26 8.09
C ILE A 210 8.50 -3.39 8.64
N LYS A 211 8.68 -4.09 9.76
CA LYS A 211 10.00 -4.29 10.38
C LYS A 211 11.00 -4.97 9.45
N LEU A 212 10.57 -6.03 8.76
CA LEU A 212 11.43 -6.76 7.83
C LEU A 212 11.91 -5.85 6.70
N VAL A 213 11.01 -5.07 6.09
CA VAL A 213 11.40 -4.21 4.98
C VAL A 213 12.28 -3.05 5.44
N GLU A 214 12.04 -2.47 6.62
CA GLU A 214 12.92 -1.46 7.22
C GLU A 214 14.34 -2.02 7.46
N GLU A 215 14.47 -3.24 7.98
CA GLU A 215 15.76 -3.88 8.17
C GLU A 215 16.43 -4.24 6.82
N MET A 216 15.67 -4.72 5.84
CA MET A 216 16.14 -5.01 4.48
C MET A 216 16.62 -3.75 3.75
N ALA A 217 15.94 -2.62 3.94
CA ALA A 217 16.33 -1.32 3.40
C ALA A 217 17.70 -0.91 3.95
N ASN A 218 17.90 -1.03 5.26
CA ASN A 218 19.20 -0.77 5.90
C ASN A 218 20.31 -1.72 5.39
N ILE A 219 20.00 -3.00 5.19
CA ILE A 219 20.97 -3.98 4.67
C ILE A 219 21.36 -3.68 3.22
N SER A 220 20.41 -3.24 2.40
CA SER A 220 20.59 -3.03 0.96
C SER A 220 20.97 -1.60 0.56
N GLU A 221 20.99 -0.67 1.52
CA GLU A 221 21.26 0.76 1.28
C GLU A 221 20.27 1.38 0.28
N ILE A 222 19.03 0.88 0.28
CA ILE A 222 17.90 1.40 -0.49
C ILE A 222 16.90 2.01 0.49
N THR A 223 16.27 3.13 0.14
CA THR A 223 15.21 3.72 0.97
C THR A 223 14.05 2.74 1.13
N VAL A 224 13.38 2.79 2.28
CA VAL A 224 12.23 1.93 2.58
C VAL A 224 11.13 2.08 1.51
N ARG A 225 10.88 3.33 1.06
CA ARG A 225 9.93 3.64 -0.01
C ARG A 225 10.34 3.05 -1.38
N ASN A 226 11.61 3.12 -1.76
CA ASN A 226 12.07 2.52 -3.02
C ASN A 226 12.02 1.00 -2.96
N LEU A 227 12.32 0.41 -1.80
CA LEU A 227 12.21 -1.03 -1.61
C LEU A 227 10.74 -1.48 -1.68
N ASP A 228 9.79 -0.74 -1.09
CA ASP A 228 8.34 -0.98 -1.28
C ASP A 228 7.96 -1.03 -2.77
N LEU A 229 8.37 -0.02 -3.55
CA LEU A 229 8.08 0.04 -4.98
C LEU A 229 8.70 -1.13 -5.75
N VAL A 230 9.92 -1.56 -5.38
CA VAL A 230 10.55 -2.76 -5.96
C VAL A 230 9.70 -4.00 -5.67
N LEU A 231 9.34 -4.21 -4.40
CA LEU A 231 8.58 -5.39 -3.96
C LEU A 231 7.19 -5.43 -4.61
N VAL A 232 6.49 -4.31 -4.66
CA VAL A 232 5.15 -4.19 -5.28
C VAL A 232 5.21 -4.44 -6.78
N ASN A 233 6.17 -3.84 -7.50
CA ASN A 233 6.30 -4.03 -8.95
C ASN A 233 6.71 -5.47 -9.32
N TYR A 234 7.60 -6.07 -8.53
CA TYR A 234 7.98 -7.46 -8.71
C TYR A 234 6.80 -8.38 -8.39
N GLY A 235 6.17 -8.22 -7.22
CA GLY A 235 5.06 -9.05 -6.78
C GLY A 235 3.84 -8.97 -7.70
N SER A 236 3.51 -7.80 -8.26
CA SER A 236 2.38 -7.68 -9.20
C SER A 236 2.72 -8.19 -10.61
N GLY A 237 3.98 -8.08 -11.04
CA GLY A 237 4.41 -8.53 -12.36
C GLY A 237 4.72 -10.02 -12.47
N TYR A 238 5.21 -10.62 -11.38
CA TYR A 238 5.73 -11.99 -11.38
C TYR A 238 4.85 -12.99 -10.65
N TYR A 239 3.89 -12.55 -9.82
CA TYR A 239 2.95 -13.44 -9.17
C TYR A 239 1.57 -13.35 -9.80
N ASP A 240 1.19 -14.41 -10.50
CA ASP A 240 -0.19 -14.59 -10.97
C ASP A 240 -1.07 -15.13 -9.83
N ASN A 241 -2.00 -14.29 -9.38
CA ASN A 241 -2.99 -14.67 -8.37
C ASN A 241 -3.82 -15.89 -8.74
N ARG A 242 -4.06 -16.14 -10.03
CA ARG A 242 -4.85 -17.30 -10.47
C ARG A 242 -4.08 -18.59 -10.29
N LYS A 243 -2.79 -18.61 -10.65
CA LYS A 243 -1.91 -19.78 -10.50
C LYS A 243 -1.53 -20.04 -9.04
N TYR A 244 -1.30 -19.00 -8.25
CA TYR A 244 -0.99 -19.19 -6.83
C TYR A 244 -2.19 -19.71 -6.03
N ASN A 245 -3.37 -19.12 -6.21
CA ASN A 245 -4.57 -19.56 -5.51
C ASN A 245 -5.01 -20.96 -5.96
N SER A 246 -4.85 -21.32 -7.23
CA SER A 246 -5.10 -22.69 -7.68
C SER A 246 -4.11 -23.69 -7.08
N GLN A 247 -2.82 -23.35 -6.99
CA GLN A 247 -1.81 -24.20 -6.34
C GLN A 247 -2.02 -24.32 -4.83
N LEU A 248 -2.39 -23.24 -4.14
CA LEU A 248 -2.74 -23.26 -2.72
C LEU A 248 -4.00 -24.07 -2.44
N LYS A 249 -5.02 -23.92 -3.29
CA LYS A 249 -6.25 -24.72 -3.22
C LYS A 249 -5.93 -26.20 -3.42
N LEU A 250 -5.12 -26.54 -4.42
CA LEU A 250 -4.65 -27.89 -4.66
C LEU A 250 -3.83 -28.45 -3.49
N LYS A 251 -2.92 -27.67 -2.91
CA LYS A 251 -2.15 -28.07 -1.72
C LYS A 251 -3.03 -28.32 -0.50
N LYS A 252 -4.05 -27.47 -0.26
CA LYS A 252 -5.03 -27.67 0.81
C LYS A 252 -5.91 -28.91 0.56
N GLU A 253 -6.33 -29.13 -0.68
CA GLU A 253 -7.09 -30.33 -1.07
C GLU A 253 -6.27 -31.61 -0.88
N ILE A 254 -4.99 -31.60 -1.26
CA ILE A 254 -4.05 -32.71 -1.04
C ILE A 254 -3.84 -32.95 0.47
N ALA A 255 -3.57 -31.89 1.24
CA ALA A 255 -3.38 -32.00 2.68
C ALA A 255 -4.63 -32.57 3.38
N ASN A 256 -5.82 -32.11 3.00
CA ASN A 256 -7.08 -32.64 3.52
C ASN A 256 -7.31 -34.11 3.13
N LYS A 257 -6.95 -34.52 1.91
CA LYS A 257 -7.02 -35.93 1.49
C LYS A 257 -6.05 -36.83 2.27
N LEU A 258 -4.85 -36.33 2.59
CA LEU A 258 -3.86 -37.06 3.37
C LEU A 258 -4.25 -37.20 4.85
N VAL A 259 -4.91 -36.19 5.42
CA VAL A 259 -5.43 -36.22 6.79
C VAL A 259 -6.67 -37.12 6.91
N ASN A 260 -7.53 -37.14 5.88
CA ASN A 260 -8.80 -37.88 5.90
C ASN A 260 -8.70 -39.32 5.35
N ASN A 261 -7.52 -39.79 4.93
CA ASN A 261 -7.32 -41.17 4.49
C ASN A 261 -6.16 -41.87 5.22
N PRO A 262 -6.29 -42.17 6.52
CA PRO A 262 -5.29 -42.93 7.25
C PRO A 262 -5.58 -44.42 7.03
N ARG A 263 -5.06 -45.04 5.96
CA ARG A 263 -4.74 -46.49 5.85
C ARG A 263 -4.41 -46.87 4.40
N GLY A 264 -3.11 -46.96 4.11
CA GLY A 264 -2.64 -48.14 3.39
C GLY A 264 -2.62 -49.29 4.40
N LYS A 265 -3.55 -50.24 4.28
CA LYS A 265 -3.32 -51.57 4.84
C LYS A 265 -2.51 -52.35 3.79
N PRO A 266 -1.35 -52.93 4.15
CA PRO A 266 -0.66 -53.82 3.24
C PRO A 266 -1.49 -55.09 3.11
N THR A 267 -1.99 -55.37 1.90
CA THR A 267 -2.54 -56.67 1.54
C THR A 267 -1.39 -57.67 1.53
N ARG A 268 -1.35 -58.54 2.55
CA ARG A 268 -0.63 -59.81 2.46
C ARG A 268 -1.50 -60.77 1.66
N HIS A 269 -1.02 -61.22 0.51
CA HIS A 269 -1.20 -62.57 -0.01
C HIS A 269 0.02 -62.93 -0.84
#